data_AF-A0A965PL33-F1
#
_entry.id   AF-A0A965PL33-F1
#
_cell.length_a   1.000
_cell.length_b   1.000
_cell.length_c   1.000
_cell.angle_alpha   90.00
_cell.angle_beta   90.00
_cell.angle_gamma   90.00
#
_symmetry.space_group_name_H-M   'P 1'
#
loop_
_entity.id
_entity.type
_entity.pdbx_description
1 polymer ?
#
loop_
_entity_poly.entity_id
_entity_poly.type
_entity_poly.pdbx_seq_one_letter_code
_entity_poly.pdbx_strand_id
1 'polypeptide(L)'
;MLINIAAKAKTEISVVSESVPHLRRGAIKDFAKVMQWTGRWAADRWNKTLLTYNFANGSTIEFFSADSEGRLRGARRQVLYINEANNIDFESYYQLAIRTSEAIYIDYNPTHEFWAHTEVLREDDSDLLILTYRDNEALPDTIRKDIEMAEVKAATSTYWANWWKVYGLGQVGSVQGVIFSNWTQIDEINYTTSKLVALGLDWGYTNDPTALVAVYRSGDTLTLHELLYANNLTNQDIATKLRELGINRAWEIVADSAEPK
;
A
#
# COMPACT_ATOMS: atom_id res chain seq x y z
N MET A 1 15.49 10.71 12.08
CA MET A 1 15.19 9.92 13.30
C MET A 1 16.04 8.65 13.40
N LEU A 2 15.97 7.72 12.44
CA LEU A 2 16.69 6.42 12.49
C LEU A 2 18.19 6.54 12.79
N ILE A 3 18.87 7.53 12.18
CA ILE A 3 20.28 7.83 12.45
C ILE A 3 20.54 8.11 13.95
N ASN A 4 19.64 8.86 14.60
CA ASN A 4 19.77 9.18 16.02
C ASN A 4 19.50 7.96 16.90
N ILE A 5 18.58 7.07 16.50
CA ILE A 5 18.33 5.80 17.20
C ILE A 5 19.62 4.97 17.16
N ALA A 6 20.15 4.70 15.96
CA ALA A 6 21.37 3.92 15.77
C ALA A 6 22.60 4.54 16.46
N ALA A 7 22.70 5.87 16.54
CA ALA A 7 23.83 6.53 17.18
C ALA A 7 23.79 6.50 18.73
N LYS A 8 22.62 6.34 19.34
CA LYS A 8 22.44 6.41 20.81
C LYS A 8 22.54 5.06 21.51
N ALA A 9 21.95 4.03 20.92
CA ALA A 9 21.95 2.67 21.47
C ALA A 9 22.40 1.69 20.38
N LYS A 10 22.93 0.53 20.80
CA LYS A 10 23.26 -0.55 19.87
C LYS A 10 21.96 -1.10 19.29
N THR A 11 21.70 -0.80 18.02
CA THR A 11 20.43 -1.11 17.34
C THR A 11 20.68 -1.62 15.92
N GLU A 12 19.99 -2.69 15.55
CA GLU A 12 19.92 -3.26 14.22
C GLU A 12 18.66 -2.73 13.51
N ILE A 13 18.87 -1.96 12.44
CA ILE A 13 17.82 -1.29 11.69
C ILE A 13 17.84 -1.79 10.24
N SER A 14 16.68 -2.18 9.72
CA SER A 14 16.52 -2.48 8.29
C SER A 14 15.70 -1.38 7.61
N VAL A 15 16.17 -0.93 6.46
CA VAL A 15 15.47 -0.01 5.55
C VAL A 15 15.11 -0.77 4.30
N VAL A 16 13.82 -0.87 4.03
CA VAL A 16 13.27 -1.68 2.94
C VAL A 16 12.52 -0.80 1.96
N SER A 17 12.64 -1.08 0.66
CA SER A 17 11.79 -0.49 -0.37
C SER A 17 11.54 -1.54 -1.47
N GLU A 18 10.76 -1.20 -2.49
CA GLU A 18 10.36 -2.13 -3.56
C GLU A 18 11.57 -2.81 -4.24
N SER A 19 12.59 -2.02 -4.61
CA SER A 19 13.74 -2.52 -5.38
C SER A 19 15.07 -1.83 -5.00
N VAL A 20 16.20 -2.50 -5.27
CA VAL A 20 17.54 -1.93 -5.02
C VAL A 20 17.78 -0.62 -5.80
N PRO A 21 17.40 -0.49 -7.09
CA PRO A 21 17.54 0.78 -7.81
C PRO A 21 16.72 1.92 -7.19
N HIS A 22 15.57 1.62 -6.57
CA HIS A 22 14.78 2.60 -5.84
C HIS A 22 15.50 3.05 -4.57
N LEU A 23 15.94 2.12 -3.73
CA LEU A 23 16.73 2.40 -2.51
C LEU A 23 17.96 3.27 -2.78
N ARG A 24 18.70 2.97 -3.85
CA ARG A 24 19.92 3.73 -4.22
C ARG A 24 19.63 5.18 -4.60
N ARG A 25 18.46 5.44 -5.21
CA ARG A 25 18.07 6.79 -5.66
C ARG A 25 17.37 7.59 -4.55
N GLY A 26 16.62 6.91 -3.69
CA GLY A 26 15.92 7.48 -2.53
C GLY A 26 16.69 7.27 -1.24
N ALA A 27 16.21 6.38 -0.37
CA ALA A 27 16.61 6.25 1.03
C ALA A 27 18.13 6.20 1.29
N ILE A 28 18.93 5.48 0.49
CA ILE A 28 20.39 5.40 0.67
C ILE A 28 21.05 6.76 0.39
N LYS A 29 20.60 7.46 -0.67
CA LYS A 29 21.13 8.76 -1.05
C LYS A 29 20.82 9.80 0.03
N ASP A 30 19.60 9.80 0.55
CA ASP A 30 19.18 10.71 1.60
C ASP A 30 19.87 10.41 2.93
N PHE A 31 20.01 9.13 3.29
CA PHE A 31 20.79 8.71 4.45
C PHE A 31 22.24 9.23 4.37
N ALA A 32 22.94 8.98 3.26
CA ALA A 32 24.32 9.43 3.08
C ALA A 32 24.43 10.96 3.15
N LYS A 33 23.49 11.68 2.51
CA LYS A 33 23.43 13.14 2.51
C LYS A 33 23.25 13.71 3.91
N VAL A 34 22.30 13.19 4.70
CA VAL A 34 22.07 13.63 6.09
C VAL A 34 23.27 13.29 6.98
N MET A 35 23.87 12.12 6.82
CA MET A 35 25.08 11.74 7.55
C MET A 35 26.25 12.68 7.24
N GLN A 36 26.42 13.09 5.99
CA GLN A 36 27.46 14.05 5.59
C GLN A 36 27.17 15.45 6.13
N TRP A 37 25.96 15.96 5.94
CA TRP A 37 25.54 17.28 6.45
C TRP A 37 25.70 17.44 7.94
N THR A 38 25.53 16.34 8.68
CA THR A 38 25.67 16.36 10.13
C THR A 38 27.05 15.92 10.64
N GLY A 39 28.03 15.73 9.75
CA GLY A 39 29.40 15.35 10.10
C GLY A 39 29.53 13.94 10.70
N ARG A 40 28.56 13.05 10.46
CA ARG A 40 28.51 11.68 11.01
C ARG A 40 28.95 10.60 10.03
N TRP A 41 29.12 10.96 8.76
CA TRP A 41 29.52 10.03 7.71
C TRP A 41 31.00 9.61 7.83
N ALA A 42 31.24 8.31 7.84
CA ALA A 42 32.57 7.71 7.78
C ALA A 42 32.57 6.67 6.65
N ALA A 43 33.37 6.90 5.61
CA ALA A 43 33.31 6.14 4.37
C ALA A 43 33.74 4.66 4.54
N ASP A 44 34.67 4.41 5.46
CA ASP A 44 35.15 3.08 5.87
C ASP A 44 34.07 2.23 6.56
N ARG A 45 33.01 2.87 7.06
CA ARG A 45 31.89 2.21 7.73
C ARG A 45 30.75 1.80 6.81
N TRP A 46 30.83 2.17 5.53
CA TRP A 46 29.84 1.83 4.52
C TRP A 46 30.28 0.62 3.69
N ASN A 47 29.54 -0.49 3.81
CA ASN A 47 29.73 -1.65 2.94
C ASN A 47 28.84 -1.53 1.70
N LYS A 48 29.46 -1.21 0.55
CA LYS A 48 28.77 -1.02 -0.74
C LYS A 48 28.10 -2.29 -1.29
N THR A 49 28.64 -3.46 -0.98
CA THR A 49 28.15 -4.75 -1.50
C THR A 49 26.95 -5.23 -0.67
N LEU A 50 27.06 -5.17 0.65
CA LEU A 50 25.99 -5.58 1.56
C LEU A 50 24.90 -4.52 1.71
N LEU A 51 25.20 -3.28 1.33
CA LEU A 51 24.38 -2.09 1.56
C LEU A 51 24.08 -1.91 3.04
N THR A 52 25.15 -1.86 3.84
CA THR A 52 25.06 -1.74 5.30
C THR A 52 26.02 -0.67 5.80
N TYR A 53 25.54 0.21 6.67
CA TYR A 53 26.36 1.15 7.42
C TYR A 53 26.53 0.68 8.86
N ASN A 54 27.77 0.57 9.33
CA ASN A 54 28.09 0.16 10.71
C ASN A 54 28.44 1.38 11.55
N PHE A 55 27.81 1.57 12.71
CA PHE A 55 28.12 2.67 13.62
C PHE A 55 29.23 2.27 14.60
N ALA A 56 29.90 3.26 15.20
CA ALA A 56 30.99 3.03 16.15
C ALA A 56 30.57 2.21 17.39
N ASN A 57 29.31 2.33 17.80
CA ASN A 57 28.72 1.62 18.93
C ASN A 57 28.23 0.20 18.57
N GLY A 58 28.46 -0.25 17.33
CA GLY A 58 28.04 -1.56 16.84
C GLY A 58 26.61 -1.62 16.31
N SER A 59 25.89 -0.49 16.20
CA SER A 59 24.61 -0.43 15.49
C SER A 59 24.80 -0.62 14.00
N THR A 60 23.76 -1.10 13.33
CA THR A 60 23.75 -1.29 11.88
C THR A 60 22.50 -0.67 11.28
N ILE A 61 22.66 -0.06 10.10
CA ILE A 61 21.55 0.25 9.21
C ILE A 61 21.82 -0.50 7.90
N GLU A 62 21.01 -1.50 7.59
CA GLU A 62 21.05 -2.22 6.33
C GLU A 62 19.93 -1.77 5.38
N PHE A 63 20.19 -1.87 4.08
CA PHE A 63 19.25 -1.51 3.03
C PHE A 63 19.06 -2.69 2.09
N PHE A 64 17.82 -3.15 1.91
CA PHE A 64 17.51 -4.24 0.97
C PHE A 64 16.10 -4.15 0.42
N SER A 65 15.87 -4.75 -0.73
CA SER A 65 14.59 -4.70 -1.43
C SER A 65 13.61 -5.79 -0.99
N ALA A 66 12.32 -5.48 -1.10
CA ALA A 66 11.25 -6.43 -0.84
C ALA A 66 11.22 -7.58 -1.87
N ASP A 67 11.70 -7.35 -3.10
CA ASP A 67 11.84 -8.39 -4.14
C ASP A 67 12.79 -9.56 -3.77
N SER A 68 13.54 -9.42 -2.69
CA SER A 68 14.56 -10.39 -2.27
C SER A 68 14.02 -11.32 -1.19
N GLU A 69 13.28 -12.36 -1.59
CA GLU A 69 12.61 -13.32 -0.66
C GLU A 69 13.53 -13.86 0.45
N GLY A 70 14.79 -14.17 0.12
CA GLY A 70 15.75 -14.70 1.09
C GLY A 70 16.06 -13.72 2.23
N ARG A 71 16.00 -12.40 1.97
CA ARG A 71 16.24 -11.36 2.99
C ARG A 71 15.02 -11.10 3.87
N LEU A 72 13.82 -11.15 3.30
CA LEU A 72 12.56 -11.00 4.04
C LEU A 72 12.45 -12.01 5.20
N ARG A 73 12.88 -13.26 4.95
CA ARG A 73 12.70 -14.37 5.90
C ARG A 73 13.86 -14.55 6.89
N GLY A 74 15.03 -13.94 6.64
CA GLY A 74 16.31 -14.37 7.24
C GLY A 74 16.72 -13.66 8.53
N ALA A 75 16.72 -12.33 8.56
CA ALA A 75 17.31 -11.57 9.68
C ALA A 75 16.26 -11.11 10.69
N ARG A 76 16.57 -11.10 11.99
CA ARG A 76 15.79 -10.33 12.98
C ARG A 76 16.32 -8.90 13.01
N ARG A 77 15.49 -7.96 13.47
CA ARG A 77 15.86 -6.55 13.62
C ARG A 77 15.11 -5.93 14.78
N GLN A 78 15.60 -4.79 15.24
CA GLN A 78 14.94 -4.02 16.28
C GLN A 78 14.01 -2.99 15.66
N VAL A 79 14.49 -2.28 14.64
CA VAL A 79 13.70 -1.24 13.96
C VAL A 79 13.58 -1.57 12.47
N LEU A 80 12.37 -1.42 11.94
CA LEU A 80 12.08 -1.54 10.52
C LEU A 80 11.62 -0.19 9.98
N TYR A 81 12.14 0.21 8.83
CA TYR A 81 11.61 1.34 8.06
C TYR A 81 11.29 0.90 6.64
N ILE A 82 10.06 1.14 6.21
CA ILE A 82 9.55 0.74 4.91
C ILE A 82 9.30 2.00 4.11
N ASN A 83 10.12 2.19 3.07
CA ASN A 83 10.08 3.34 2.20
C ASN A 83 9.20 3.11 0.98
N GLU A 84 8.25 4.02 0.76
CA GLU A 84 7.20 3.94 -0.26
C GLU A 84 6.41 2.64 -0.16
N ALA A 85 5.84 2.39 1.03
CA ALA A 85 5.18 1.15 1.38
C ALA A 85 3.98 0.79 0.51
N ASN A 86 3.38 1.77 -0.17
CA ASN A 86 2.33 1.55 -1.17
C ASN A 86 2.82 0.73 -2.39
N ASN A 87 4.13 0.55 -2.56
CA ASN A 87 4.73 -0.29 -3.62
C ASN A 87 5.15 -1.68 -3.11
N ILE A 88 4.82 -2.05 -1.87
CA ILE A 88 5.16 -3.33 -1.25
C ILE A 88 3.86 -4.04 -0.91
N ASP A 89 3.77 -5.35 -1.16
CA ASP A 89 2.59 -6.14 -0.81
C ASP A 89 2.52 -6.44 0.69
N PHE A 90 1.30 -6.75 1.18
CA PHE A 90 1.08 -7.00 2.59
C PHE A 90 1.84 -8.21 3.12
N GLU A 91 2.03 -9.27 2.33
CA GLU A 91 2.73 -10.47 2.76
C GLU A 91 4.23 -10.16 3.01
N SER A 92 4.85 -9.42 2.09
CA SER A 92 6.22 -8.91 2.27
C SER A 92 6.36 -8.04 3.52
N TYR A 93 5.41 -7.12 3.75
CA TYR A 93 5.34 -6.33 4.98
C TYR A 93 5.25 -7.23 6.22
N TYR A 94 4.29 -8.15 6.23
CA TYR A 94 3.97 -8.98 7.38
C TYR A 94 5.15 -9.88 7.77
N GLN A 95 5.84 -10.48 6.80
CA GLN A 95 7.07 -11.25 7.03
C GLN A 95 8.17 -10.41 7.70
N LEU A 96 8.25 -9.12 7.40
CA LEU A 96 9.19 -8.23 8.06
C LEU A 96 8.70 -7.82 9.45
N ALA A 97 7.43 -7.47 9.58
CA ALA A 97 6.82 -7.02 10.83
C ALA A 97 7.00 -8.06 11.96
N ILE A 98 6.69 -9.34 11.71
CA ILE A 98 6.82 -10.42 12.70
C ILE A 98 8.27 -10.68 13.17
N ARG A 99 9.27 -10.13 12.47
CA ARG A 99 10.70 -10.25 12.79
C ARG A 99 11.29 -8.95 13.36
N THR A 100 10.44 -7.98 13.71
CA THR A 100 10.81 -6.67 14.24
C THR A 100 10.36 -6.56 15.69
N SER A 101 11.25 -6.14 16.60
CA SER A 101 10.98 -6.21 18.04
C SER A 101 10.73 -4.88 18.75
N GLU A 102 11.07 -3.74 18.16
CA GLU A 102 10.93 -2.43 18.83
C GLU A 102 9.97 -1.49 18.10
N ALA A 103 10.24 -1.14 16.84
CA ALA A 103 9.42 -0.16 16.13
C ALA A 103 9.39 -0.39 14.63
N ILE A 104 8.25 -0.09 14.00
CA ILE A 104 8.07 -0.11 12.56
C ILE A 104 7.68 1.30 12.12
N TYR A 105 8.40 1.82 11.14
CA TYR A 105 8.12 3.10 10.50
C TYR A 105 7.75 2.85 9.04
N ILE A 106 6.66 3.45 8.59
CA ILE A 106 6.15 3.29 7.24
C ILE A 106 5.97 4.68 6.65
N ASP A 107 6.51 4.91 5.45
CA ASP A 107 6.15 6.10 4.68
C ASP A 107 5.55 5.74 3.33
N TYR A 108 4.67 6.61 2.85
CA TYR A 108 3.99 6.45 1.58
C TYR A 108 3.37 7.79 1.16
N ASN A 109 3.15 7.93 -0.15
CA ASN A 109 2.23 8.93 -0.66
C ASN A 109 0.83 8.28 -0.76
N PRO A 110 -0.22 8.85 -0.17
CA PRO A 110 -1.52 8.19 0.00
C PRO A 110 -2.34 8.24 -1.30
N THR A 111 -1.80 7.71 -2.41
CA THR A 111 -2.42 7.78 -3.75
C THR A 111 -3.73 7.01 -3.84
N HIS A 112 -3.86 5.94 -3.05
CA HIS A 112 -5.04 5.12 -2.88
C HIS A 112 -4.97 4.41 -1.52
N GLU A 113 -6.08 3.84 -1.09
CA GLU A 113 -6.11 2.96 0.09
C GLU A 113 -5.36 1.66 -0.20
N PHE A 114 -4.62 1.16 0.79
CA PHE A 114 -3.86 -0.10 0.74
C PHE A 114 -3.69 -0.66 2.15
N TRP A 115 -3.03 -1.80 2.31
CA TRP A 115 -2.93 -2.56 3.57
C TRP A 115 -2.47 -1.75 4.80
N ALA A 116 -1.71 -0.66 4.64
CA ALA A 116 -1.36 0.18 5.79
C ALA A 116 -2.62 0.80 6.44
N HIS A 117 -3.63 1.13 5.63
CA HIS A 117 -4.89 1.70 6.10
C HIS A 117 -5.85 0.63 6.64
N THR A 118 -5.90 -0.54 6.01
CA THR A 118 -6.88 -1.59 6.33
C THR A 118 -6.39 -2.60 7.35
N GLU A 119 -5.08 -2.80 7.47
CA GLU A 119 -4.48 -3.76 8.40
C GLU A 119 -3.75 -3.05 9.53
N VAL A 120 -2.79 -2.16 9.20
CA VAL A 120 -1.87 -1.59 10.21
C VAL A 120 -2.55 -0.50 11.05
N LEU A 121 -3.25 0.45 10.43
CA LEU A 121 -3.93 1.53 11.17
C LEU A 121 -5.12 1.06 12.02
N ARG A 122 -5.46 -0.24 11.97
CA ARG A 122 -6.46 -0.85 12.85
C ARG A 122 -5.84 -1.42 14.13
N GLU A 123 -4.52 -1.51 14.24
CA GLU A 123 -3.81 -1.99 15.42
C GLU A 123 -3.78 -0.90 16.51
N ASP A 124 -3.95 -1.30 17.78
CA ASP A 124 -4.03 -0.38 18.93
C ASP A 124 -2.73 0.41 19.18
N ASP A 125 -1.59 -0.11 18.71
CA ASP A 125 -0.26 0.50 18.83
C ASP A 125 0.21 1.21 17.55
N SER A 126 -0.73 1.52 16.65
CA SER A 126 -0.47 2.28 15.43
C SER A 126 -0.79 3.77 15.59
N ASP A 127 0.07 4.61 15.00
CA ASP A 127 -0.12 6.07 14.95
C ASP A 127 0.01 6.56 13.50
N LEU A 128 -0.90 7.45 13.07
CA LEU A 128 -0.84 8.11 11.78
C LEU A 128 -0.37 9.56 11.92
N LEU A 129 0.76 9.88 11.28
CA LEU A 129 1.25 11.25 11.13
C LEU A 129 1.09 11.72 9.69
N ILE A 130 0.23 12.71 9.47
CA ILE A 130 0.06 13.35 8.15
C ILE A 130 1.02 14.53 8.06
N LEU A 131 1.91 14.49 7.07
CA LEU A 131 2.82 15.59 6.72
C LEU A 131 2.46 16.15 5.35
N THR A 132 2.45 17.47 5.26
CA THR A 132 2.18 18.22 4.02
C THR A 132 3.39 19.05 3.62
N TYR A 133 3.33 19.65 2.43
CA TYR A 133 4.34 20.61 1.99
C TYR A 133 4.47 21.83 2.93
N ARG A 134 3.44 22.11 3.75
CA ARG A 134 3.45 23.22 4.71
C ARG A 134 4.36 22.93 5.92
N ASP A 135 4.58 21.66 6.23
CA ASP A 135 5.42 21.21 7.35
C ASP A 135 6.91 21.19 6.99
N ASN A 136 7.24 21.38 5.71
CA ASN A 136 8.62 21.44 5.24
C ASN A 136 9.14 22.89 5.26
N GLU A 137 9.81 23.25 6.35
CA GLU A 137 10.45 24.57 6.54
C GLU A 137 11.52 24.88 5.50
N ALA A 138 12.10 23.86 4.86
CA ALA A 138 13.15 23.99 3.85
C ALA A 138 12.64 23.86 2.41
N LEU A 139 11.31 23.88 2.19
CA LEU A 139 10.73 23.73 0.87
C LEU A 139 11.02 24.97 0.00
N PRO A 140 11.63 24.81 -1.19
CA PRO A 140 11.84 25.93 -2.11
C PRO A 140 10.53 26.59 -2.54
N ASP A 141 10.50 27.91 -2.58
CA ASP A 141 9.30 28.69 -2.96
C ASP A 141 8.76 28.35 -4.35
N THR A 142 9.63 27.93 -5.27
CA THR A 142 9.22 27.47 -6.60
C THR A 142 8.34 26.22 -6.52
N ILE A 143 8.75 25.24 -5.72
CA ILE A 143 8.00 24.00 -5.52
C ILE A 143 6.70 24.30 -4.74
N ARG A 144 6.75 25.17 -3.73
CA ARG A 144 5.57 25.61 -2.99
C ARG A 144 4.51 26.18 -3.94
N LYS A 145 4.91 27.10 -4.83
CA LYS A 145 4.01 27.70 -5.82
C LYS A 145 3.42 26.68 -6.79
N ASP A 146 4.23 25.72 -7.25
CA ASP A 146 3.74 24.67 -8.15
C ASP A 146 2.66 23.80 -7.48
N ILE A 147 2.84 23.48 -6.20
CA ILE A 147 1.86 22.75 -5.39
C ILE A 147 0.59 23.59 -5.22
N GLU A 148 0.71 24.86 -4.81
CA GLU A 148 -0.43 25.77 -4.64
C GLU A 148 -1.21 26.00 -5.96
N MET A 149 -0.54 26.00 -7.12
CA MET A 149 -1.25 26.07 -8.40
C MET A 149 -2.12 24.83 -8.66
N ALA A 150 -1.79 23.67 -8.10
CA ALA A 150 -2.61 22.48 -8.24
C ALA A 150 -3.96 22.64 -7.52
N GLU A 151 -4.00 23.38 -6.41
CA GLU A 151 -5.24 23.74 -5.70
C GLU A 151 -6.18 24.55 -6.60
N VAL A 152 -5.63 25.53 -7.34
CA VAL A 152 -6.42 26.33 -8.28
C VAL A 152 -6.98 25.46 -9.41
N LYS A 153 -6.18 24.55 -9.95
CA LYS A 153 -6.61 23.63 -11.02
C LYS A 153 -7.63 22.60 -10.55
N ALA A 154 -7.59 22.22 -9.26
CA ALA A 154 -8.52 21.27 -8.66
C ALA A 154 -9.97 21.73 -8.76
N ALA A 155 -10.23 23.05 -8.76
CA ALA A 155 -11.57 23.61 -8.87
C ALA A 155 -12.31 23.22 -10.17
N THR A 156 -11.57 22.90 -11.24
CA THR A 156 -12.15 22.62 -12.56
C THR A 156 -11.72 21.26 -13.13
N SER A 157 -10.97 20.45 -12.39
CA SER A 157 -10.45 19.18 -12.89
C SER A 157 -10.40 18.12 -11.81
N THR A 158 -11.11 17.00 -12.03
CA THR A 158 -11.12 15.84 -11.14
C THR A 158 -9.73 15.23 -10.96
N TYR A 159 -8.92 15.23 -12.01
CA TYR A 159 -7.50 14.83 -11.94
C TYR A 159 -6.73 15.71 -10.94
N TRP A 160 -6.82 17.03 -11.08
CA TRP A 160 -6.12 17.96 -10.19
C TRP A 160 -6.71 17.97 -8.78
N ALA A 161 -8.01 17.71 -8.63
CA ALA A 161 -8.64 17.53 -7.33
C ALA A 161 -8.08 16.31 -6.59
N ASN A 162 -7.95 15.16 -7.26
CA ASN A 162 -7.31 13.99 -6.69
C ASN A 162 -5.83 14.25 -6.39
N TRP A 163 -5.12 14.89 -7.32
CA TRP A 163 -3.72 15.26 -7.12
C TRP A 163 -3.53 16.16 -5.89
N TRP A 164 -4.35 17.20 -5.75
CA TRP A 164 -4.30 18.14 -4.62
C TRP A 164 -4.63 17.44 -3.29
N LYS A 165 -5.63 16.56 -3.29
CA LYS A 165 -5.98 15.73 -2.13
C LYS A 165 -4.77 14.93 -1.63
N VAL A 166 -4.04 14.27 -2.53
CA VAL A 166 -2.88 13.44 -2.19
C VAL A 166 -1.66 14.30 -1.83
N TYR A 167 -1.19 15.14 -2.75
CA TYR A 167 0.11 15.81 -2.63
C TYR A 167 0.05 17.18 -1.94
N GLY A 168 -1.11 17.83 -1.96
CA GLY A 168 -1.34 19.10 -1.27
C GLY A 168 -1.78 18.91 0.18
N LEU A 169 -2.75 18.02 0.41
CA LEU A 169 -3.38 17.81 1.71
C LEU A 169 -2.89 16.56 2.46
N GLY A 170 -2.14 15.66 1.82
CA GLY A 170 -1.69 14.41 2.45
C GLY A 170 -2.82 13.43 2.74
N GLN A 171 -3.94 13.52 2.01
CA GLN A 171 -5.13 12.69 2.21
C GLN A 171 -5.21 11.55 1.20
N VAL A 172 -5.87 10.45 1.59
CA VAL A 172 -6.07 9.27 0.73
C VAL A 172 -6.79 9.64 -0.56
N GLY A 173 -6.10 9.47 -1.68
CA GLY A 173 -6.62 9.66 -3.03
C GLY A 173 -7.51 8.51 -3.48
N SER A 174 -7.99 8.62 -4.70
CA SER A 174 -8.66 7.55 -5.43
C SER A 174 -7.74 7.02 -6.52
N VAL A 175 -7.83 5.73 -6.81
CA VAL A 175 -7.11 5.11 -7.92
C VAL A 175 -7.41 5.89 -9.20
N GLN A 176 -6.37 6.35 -9.92
CA GLN A 176 -6.56 7.04 -11.20
C GLN A 176 -7.18 6.06 -12.21
N GLY A 177 -8.27 6.48 -12.86
CA GLY A 177 -8.98 5.65 -13.84
C GLY A 177 -10.21 4.92 -13.29
N VAL A 178 -10.57 5.11 -12.01
CA VAL A 178 -11.87 4.63 -11.51
C VAL A 178 -12.97 5.37 -12.25
N ILE A 179 -13.68 4.65 -13.13
CA ILE A 179 -14.79 5.17 -13.93
C ILE A 179 -15.95 5.62 -13.03
N PHE A 180 -16.09 5.01 -11.84
CA PHE A 180 -17.12 5.31 -10.85
C PHE A 180 -16.53 5.91 -9.58
N SER A 181 -16.59 7.23 -9.42
CA SER A 181 -16.09 7.93 -8.23
C SER A 181 -17.17 8.18 -7.16
N ASN A 182 -18.41 7.76 -7.41
CA ASN A 182 -19.60 8.05 -6.61
C ASN A 182 -20.16 6.80 -5.91
N TRP A 183 -19.29 6.02 -5.29
CA TRP A 183 -19.68 4.87 -4.48
C TRP A 183 -19.09 4.99 -3.08
N THR A 184 -19.66 4.25 -2.14
CA THR A 184 -19.18 4.15 -0.76
C THR A 184 -19.22 2.69 -0.34
N GLN A 185 -18.18 2.23 0.34
CA GLN A 185 -18.19 0.92 0.97
C GLN A 185 -19.16 0.94 2.15
N ILE A 186 -19.90 -0.15 2.31
CA ILE A 186 -20.82 -0.37 3.43
C ILE A 186 -20.47 -1.70 4.09
N ASP A 187 -20.63 -1.80 5.40
CA ASP A 187 -20.25 -3.00 6.15
C ASP A 187 -21.24 -4.16 5.93
N GLU A 188 -22.53 -3.85 5.72
CA GLU A 188 -23.58 -4.85 5.60
C GLU A 188 -24.66 -4.47 4.57
N ILE A 189 -25.25 -5.49 3.95
CA ILE A 189 -26.38 -5.34 3.05
C ILE A 189 -27.67 -5.55 3.83
N ASN A 190 -28.55 -4.56 3.80
CA ASN A 190 -29.89 -4.72 4.35
C ASN A 190 -30.78 -5.53 3.40
N TYR A 191 -30.81 -6.86 3.59
CA TYR A 191 -31.61 -7.77 2.79
C TYR A 191 -33.14 -7.60 2.94
N THR A 192 -33.61 -6.84 3.93
CA THR A 192 -35.06 -6.57 4.07
C THR A 192 -35.55 -5.50 3.09
N THR A 193 -34.68 -4.54 2.74
CA THR A 193 -35.00 -3.42 1.84
C THR A 193 -34.37 -3.58 0.47
N SER A 194 -33.43 -4.51 0.30
CA SER A 194 -32.65 -4.70 -0.91
C SER A 194 -33.02 -6.00 -1.59
N LYS A 195 -33.41 -5.94 -2.87
CA LYS A 195 -33.78 -7.11 -3.67
C LYS A 195 -32.62 -7.51 -4.56
N LEU A 196 -32.28 -8.80 -4.63
CA LEU A 196 -31.32 -9.27 -5.61
C LEU A 196 -31.89 -9.05 -7.02
N VAL A 197 -31.06 -8.49 -7.90
CA VAL A 197 -31.41 -8.18 -9.28
C VAL A 197 -30.61 -9.04 -10.26
N ALA A 198 -29.34 -9.27 -9.99
CA ALA A 198 -28.48 -10.05 -10.87
C ALA A 198 -27.30 -10.69 -10.11
N LEU A 199 -26.79 -11.78 -10.69
CA LEU A 199 -25.47 -12.32 -10.40
C LEU A 199 -24.60 -12.10 -11.65
N GLY A 200 -23.46 -11.46 -11.49
CA GLY A 200 -22.47 -11.25 -12.54
C GLY A 200 -21.24 -12.12 -12.29
N LEU A 201 -20.74 -12.78 -13.31
CA LEU A 201 -19.53 -13.61 -13.25
C LEU A 201 -18.55 -13.16 -14.34
N ASP A 202 -17.30 -12.96 -13.94
CA ASP A 202 -16.18 -12.67 -14.84
C ASP A 202 -15.16 -13.81 -14.71
N TRP A 203 -14.86 -14.46 -15.84
CA TRP A 203 -13.98 -15.63 -15.84
C TRP A 203 -12.51 -15.21 -15.78
N GLY A 204 -11.77 -15.75 -14.82
CA GLY A 204 -10.33 -15.53 -14.70
C GLY A 204 -9.58 -16.78 -14.23
N TYR A 205 -8.27 -16.83 -14.46
CA TYR A 205 -7.43 -17.95 -14.03
C TYR A 205 -6.11 -17.50 -13.42
N THR A 206 -5.06 -17.29 -14.21
CA THR A 206 -3.71 -17.06 -13.67
C THR A 206 -3.41 -15.57 -13.44
N ASN A 207 -3.55 -14.74 -14.47
CA ASN A 207 -3.23 -13.32 -14.41
C ASN A 207 -4.40 -12.49 -13.89
N ASP A 208 -5.62 -12.91 -14.24
CA ASP A 208 -6.87 -12.25 -13.86
C ASP A 208 -7.67 -13.19 -12.93
N PRO A 209 -8.22 -12.70 -11.81
CA PRO A 209 -9.05 -13.48 -10.89
C PRO A 209 -10.40 -13.83 -11.52
N THR A 210 -10.98 -14.96 -11.11
CA THR A 210 -12.43 -15.17 -11.26
C THR A 210 -13.16 -14.31 -10.24
N ALA A 211 -14.16 -13.54 -10.69
CA ALA A 211 -14.96 -12.67 -9.83
C ALA A 211 -16.46 -12.97 -9.94
N LEU A 212 -17.14 -13.18 -8.81
CA LEU A 212 -18.60 -13.29 -8.73
C LEU A 212 -19.17 -12.16 -7.89
N VAL A 213 -20.12 -11.42 -8.45
CA VAL A 213 -20.76 -10.28 -7.78
C VAL A 213 -22.27 -10.46 -7.76
N ALA A 214 -22.88 -10.27 -6.60
CA ALA A 214 -24.33 -10.12 -6.46
C ALA A 214 -24.74 -8.65 -6.45
N VAL A 215 -25.70 -8.29 -7.29
CA VAL A 215 -26.23 -6.94 -7.41
C VAL A 215 -27.59 -6.87 -6.74
N TYR A 216 -27.69 -6.05 -5.70
CA TYR A 216 -28.94 -5.75 -5.01
C TYR A 216 -29.43 -4.34 -5.35
N ARG A 217 -30.75 -4.14 -5.34
CA ARG A 217 -31.38 -2.83 -5.54
C ARG A 217 -32.30 -2.47 -4.39
N SER A 218 -32.16 -1.24 -3.90
CA SER A 218 -33.10 -0.61 -2.97
C SER A 218 -33.43 0.80 -3.47
N GLY A 219 -34.64 1.00 -3.99
CA GLY A 219 -35.00 2.24 -4.69
C GLY A 219 -34.11 2.48 -5.92
N ASP A 220 -33.41 3.60 -5.92
CA ASP A 220 -32.46 3.98 -6.98
C ASP A 220 -30.99 3.64 -6.64
N THR A 221 -30.76 3.00 -5.49
CA THR A 221 -29.42 2.58 -5.07
C THR A 221 -29.16 1.14 -5.53
N LEU A 222 -28.00 0.93 -6.16
CA LEU A 222 -27.44 -0.38 -6.41
C LEU A 222 -26.34 -0.67 -5.39
N THR A 223 -26.37 -1.88 -4.84
CA THR A 223 -25.35 -2.39 -3.92
C THR A 223 -24.71 -3.62 -4.55
N LEU A 224 -23.38 -3.62 -4.64
CA LEU A 224 -22.60 -4.72 -5.20
C LEU A 224 -21.98 -5.50 -4.04
N HIS A 225 -22.18 -6.81 -4.03
CA HIS A 225 -21.62 -7.73 -3.06
C HIS A 225 -20.63 -8.66 -3.76
N GLU A 226 -19.35 -8.52 -3.43
CA GLU A 226 -18.34 -9.49 -3.86
C GLU A 226 -18.56 -10.81 -3.14
N LEU A 227 -18.90 -11.86 -3.89
CA LEU A 227 -19.13 -13.20 -3.35
C LEU A 227 -17.92 -14.13 -3.56
N LEU A 228 -17.11 -13.86 -4.58
CA LEU A 228 -15.91 -14.61 -4.91
C LEU A 228 -14.93 -13.69 -5.64
N TYR A 229 -13.66 -13.69 -5.23
CA TYR A 229 -12.57 -13.04 -5.95
C TYR A 229 -11.28 -13.82 -5.71
N ALA A 230 -10.85 -14.64 -6.69
CA ALA A 230 -9.69 -15.51 -6.52
C ALA A 230 -9.06 -15.97 -7.84
N ASN A 231 -7.74 -16.19 -7.81
CA ASN A 231 -6.98 -16.74 -8.94
C ASN A 231 -6.93 -18.28 -8.86
N ASN A 232 -6.53 -18.89 -9.97
CA ASN A 232 -6.23 -20.31 -10.14
C ASN A 232 -7.38 -21.27 -9.83
N LEU A 233 -8.63 -20.81 -9.99
CA LEU A 233 -9.81 -21.66 -9.83
C LEU A 233 -10.11 -22.41 -11.11
N THR A 234 -10.23 -23.73 -11.03
CA THR A 234 -10.79 -24.52 -12.13
C THR A 234 -12.31 -24.38 -12.18
N ASN A 235 -12.95 -24.69 -13.31
CA ASN A 235 -14.42 -24.68 -13.42
C ASN A 235 -15.10 -25.55 -12.34
N GLN A 236 -14.44 -26.63 -11.91
CA GLN A 236 -14.95 -27.50 -10.86
C GLN A 236 -14.85 -26.85 -9.48
N ASP A 237 -13.80 -26.06 -9.22
CA ASP A 237 -13.66 -25.28 -8.00
C ASP A 237 -14.70 -24.17 -7.95
N ILE A 238 -14.91 -23.46 -9.06
CA ILE A 238 -15.94 -22.42 -9.19
C ILE A 238 -17.33 -23.02 -8.94
N ALA A 239 -17.67 -24.14 -9.60
CA ALA A 239 -18.95 -24.81 -9.38
C ALA A 239 -19.14 -25.32 -7.93
N THR A 240 -18.04 -25.61 -7.23
CA THR A 240 -18.09 -25.97 -5.80
C THR A 240 -18.32 -24.73 -4.94
N LYS A 241 -17.61 -23.63 -5.21
CA LYS A 241 -17.80 -22.33 -4.54
C LYS A 241 -19.22 -21.80 -4.69
N LEU A 242 -19.80 -21.87 -5.90
CA LEU A 242 -21.20 -21.47 -6.13
C LEU A 242 -22.17 -22.25 -5.25
N ARG A 243 -21.96 -23.58 -5.12
CA ARG A 243 -22.80 -24.42 -4.25
C ARG A 243 -22.63 -24.10 -2.78
N GLU A 244 -21.40 -23.81 -2.33
CA GLU A 244 -21.12 -23.36 -0.95
C GLU A 244 -21.83 -22.04 -0.63
N LEU A 245 -21.93 -21.14 -1.62
CA LEU A 245 -22.69 -19.88 -1.53
C LEU A 245 -24.21 -20.06 -1.64
N GLY A 246 -24.71 -21.29 -1.79
CA GLY A 246 -26.13 -21.60 -1.96
C GLY A 246 -26.68 -21.27 -3.35
N ILE A 247 -25.83 -20.86 -4.28
CA ILE A 247 -26.20 -20.56 -5.67
C ILE A 247 -26.32 -21.88 -6.42
N ASN A 248 -27.56 -22.18 -6.82
CA ASN A 248 -27.90 -23.42 -7.50
C ASN A 248 -28.36 -23.16 -8.94
N ARG A 249 -28.66 -24.23 -9.69
CA ARG A 249 -29.03 -24.14 -11.11
C ARG A 249 -30.30 -23.34 -11.42
N ALA A 250 -31.10 -23.00 -10.41
CA ALA A 250 -32.28 -22.15 -10.58
C ALA A 250 -31.93 -20.65 -10.61
N TRP A 251 -30.70 -20.29 -10.25
CA TRP A 251 -30.24 -18.90 -10.27
C TRP A 251 -29.60 -18.61 -11.63
N GLU A 252 -30.02 -17.50 -12.22
CA GLU A 252 -29.41 -16.98 -13.45
C GLU A 252 -28.13 -16.22 -13.09
N ILE A 253 -27.04 -16.53 -13.79
CA ILE A 253 -25.76 -15.85 -13.68
C ILE A 253 -25.42 -15.30 -15.06
N VAL A 254 -25.21 -13.99 -15.15
CA VAL A 254 -24.75 -13.33 -16.36
C VAL A 254 -23.23 -13.38 -16.36
N ALA A 255 -22.66 -14.11 -17.31
CA ALA A 255 -21.21 -14.24 -17.45
C ALA A 255 -20.71 -13.52 -18.71
N ASP A 256 -19.44 -13.13 -18.71
CA ASP A 256 -18.79 -12.61 -19.91
C ASP A 256 -18.63 -13.72 -20.96
N SER A 257 -18.62 -13.34 -22.24
CA SER A 257 -18.60 -14.27 -23.37
C SER A 257 -17.18 -14.61 -23.85
N ALA A 258 -16.13 -14.18 -23.14
CA ALA A 258 -14.75 -14.31 -23.60
C ALA A 258 -14.22 -15.75 -23.45
N GLU A 259 -14.80 -16.57 -22.57
CA GLU A 259 -14.65 -18.02 -22.62
C GLU A 259 -15.84 -18.67 -23.36
N PRO A 260 -15.61 -19.39 -24.47
CA PRO A 260 -16.64 -20.24 -25.07
C PRO A 260 -16.77 -21.52 -24.24
N LYS A 261 -17.40 -21.43 -23.07
CA LYS A 261 -17.73 -22.57 -22.21
C LYS A 261 -19.16 -22.49 -21.68
#